data_AF-A0A6N9NQY5-F1
#
_entry.id   AF-A0A6N9NQY5-F1
#
_cell.length_a   1.000
_cell.length_b   1.000
_cell.length_c   1.000
_cell.angle_alpha   90.00
_cell.angle_beta   90.00
_cell.angle_gamma   90.00
#
_symmetry.space_group_name_H-M   'P 1'
#
loop_
_entity.id
_entity.type
_entity.pdbx_description
1 polymer ?
#
loop_
_entity_poly.entity_id
_entity_poly.type
_entity_poly.pdbx_seq_one_letter_code
_entity_poly.pdbx_strand_id
1 'polypeptide(L)'
;MGEEQEYFKRALSDFAFEVASNGAIRHLSDRGYTVAQITGMLDFPTPLERVQQVVWKHLLDTGAIRLGEPSEGIGREEYTYVTEYDEYGRKSFRRVVLKEEKAGTGCWQESCFRGKGYRDFVGFLEKKCQENGEGFSFVSCDFGLRIRRDPESFERQMEILEPRQREYITGLPWERKMAYHRLDERMRGIAARLWEAGCFGGICYFLKTCEKVEVGSGSLA
;
A
#
# COMPACT_ATOMS: atom_id res chain seq x y z
N MET A 1 25.08 -27.31 24.21
CA MET A 1 26.07 -26.23 24.05
C MET A 1 26.02 -25.51 22.69
N GLY A 2 25.64 -26.16 21.57
CA GLY A 2 25.54 -25.46 20.28
C GLY A 2 24.32 -24.53 20.13
N GLU A 3 23.18 -24.90 20.69
CA GLU A 3 21.93 -24.16 20.53
C GLU A 3 21.91 -22.79 21.24
N GLU A 4 22.49 -22.69 22.45
CA GLU A 4 22.58 -21.41 23.18
C GLU A 4 23.48 -20.39 22.47
N GLN A 5 24.59 -20.85 21.87
CA GLN A 5 25.49 -19.97 21.12
C GLN A 5 24.83 -19.45 19.84
N GLU A 6 24.09 -20.28 19.12
CA GLU A 6 23.36 -19.85 17.93
C GLU A 6 22.20 -18.92 18.28
N TYR A 7 21.47 -19.19 19.37
CA TYR A 7 20.44 -18.29 19.88
C TYR A 7 21.02 -16.91 20.24
N PHE A 8 22.15 -16.88 20.96
CA PHE A 8 22.80 -15.63 21.35
C PHE A 8 23.30 -14.82 20.14
N LYS A 9 23.97 -15.48 19.18
CA LYS A 9 24.42 -14.82 17.94
C LYS A 9 23.25 -14.24 17.16
N ARG A 10 22.13 -14.97 17.08
CA ARG A 10 20.92 -14.51 16.41
C ARG A 10 20.32 -13.31 17.12
N ALA A 11 20.16 -13.37 18.45
CA ALA A 11 19.65 -12.27 19.25
C ALA A 11 20.52 -11.01 19.12
N LEU A 12 21.86 -11.17 19.12
CA LEU A 12 22.80 -10.06 18.93
C LEU A 12 22.71 -9.47 17.52
N SER A 13 22.58 -10.29 16.48
CA SER A 13 22.39 -9.86 15.09
C SER A 13 21.07 -9.10 14.91
N ASP A 14 19.99 -9.61 15.52
CA ASP A 14 18.66 -8.98 15.47
C ASP A 14 18.68 -7.64 16.22
N PHE A 15 19.30 -7.58 17.40
CA PHE A 15 19.49 -6.33 18.15
C PHE A 15 20.33 -5.30 17.38
N ALA A 16 21.50 -5.72 16.86
CA ALA A 16 22.37 -4.83 16.09
C ALA A 16 21.63 -4.26 14.87
N PHE A 17 20.83 -5.08 14.20
CA PHE A 17 20.00 -4.63 13.09
C PHE A 17 18.95 -3.59 13.51
N GLU A 18 18.22 -3.84 14.59
CA GLU A 18 17.20 -2.90 15.10
C GLU A 18 17.79 -1.55 15.46
N VAL A 19 18.96 -1.54 16.11
CA VAL A 19 19.62 -0.31 16.56
C VAL A 19 20.30 0.43 15.41
N ALA A 20 20.98 -0.28 14.51
CA ALA A 20 21.86 0.34 13.53
C ALA A 20 21.23 0.61 12.16
N SER A 21 20.20 -0.14 11.76
CA SER A 21 19.71 -0.12 10.37
C SER A 21 18.21 0.15 10.23
N ASN A 22 17.38 -0.35 11.15
CA ASN A 22 15.93 -0.27 11.03
C ASN A 22 15.41 1.18 10.94
N GLY A 23 15.92 2.09 11.78
CA GLY A 23 15.54 3.52 11.73
C GLY A 23 15.94 4.20 10.41
N ALA A 24 17.14 3.93 9.91
CA ALA A 24 17.64 4.47 8.66
C ALA A 24 16.81 3.98 7.46
N ILE A 25 16.46 2.69 7.41
CA ILE A 25 15.64 2.11 6.35
C ILE A 25 14.28 2.82 6.26
N ARG A 26 13.60 3.06 7.39
CA ARG A 26 12.30 3.75 7.43
C ARG A 26 12.41 5.19 6.93
N HIS A 27 13.39 5.93 7.45
CA HIS A 27 13.64 7.31 7.05
C HIS A 27 13.96 7.45 5.55
N LEU A 28 14.77 6.54 5.00
CA LEU A 28 15.06 6.51 3.56
C LEU A 28 13.83 6.08 2.75
N SER A 29 12.97 5.21 3.28
CA SER A 29 11.71 4.84 2.65
C SER A 29 10.75 6.02 2.56
N ASP A 30 10.64 6.83 3.62
CA ASP A 30 9.81 8.05 3.64
C ASP A 30 10.30 9.10 2.64
N ARG A 31 11.60 9.13 2.36
CA ARG A 31 12.20 9.97 1.30
C ARG A 31 12.00 9.39 -0.10
N GLY A 32 11.40 8.21 -0.22
CA GLY A 32 11.18 7.55 -1.50
C GLY A 32 12.44 6.91 -2.09
N TYR A 33 13.37 6.39 -1.30
CA TYR A 33 14.41 5.53 -1.88
C TYR A 33 13.87 4.12 -2.19
N THR A 34 14.40 3.47 -3.24
CA THR A 34 14.11 2.06 -3.56
C THR A 34 14.88 1.13 -2.63
N VAL A 35 14.47 -0.13 -2.48
CA VAL A 35 15.19 -1.11 -1.65
C VAL A 35 16.66 -1.22 -2.09
N ALA A 36 16.92 -1.28 -3.40
CA ALA A 36 18.28 -1.32 -3.94
C ALA A 36 19.12 -0.09 -3.54
N GLN A 37 18.53 1.11 -3.61
CA GLN A 37 19.19 2.35 -3.19
C GLN A 37 19.45 2.37 -1.68
N ILE A 38 18.47 1.93 -0.88
CA ILE A 38 18.60 1.85 0.57
C ILE A 38 19.75 0.93 0.94
N THR A 39 19.81 -0.28 0.37
CA THR A 39 20.90 -1.23 0.64
C THR A 39 22.27 -0.63 0.35
N GLY A 40 22.42 0.17 -0.71
CA GLY A 40 23.67 0.86 -1.03
C GLY A 40 24.03 2.05 -0.13
N MET A 41 23.08 2.56 0.66
CA MET A 41 23.25 3.72 1.54
C MET A 41 23.41 3.35 3.02
N LEU A 42 23.24 2.08 3.40
CA LEU A 42 23.38 1.65 4.78
C LEU A 42 24.86 1.52 5.16
N ASP A 43 25.23 2.07 6.31
CA ASP A 43 26.58 1.98 6.86
C ASP A 43 26.96 0.53 7.24
N PHE A 44 25.96 -0.29 7.57
CA PHE A 44 26.13 -1.70 7.91
C PHE A 44 25.50 -2.59 6.84
N PRO A 45 26.21 -3.65 6.39
CA PRO A 45 25.72 -4.55 5.36
C PRO A 45 24.49 -5.33 5.88
N THR A 46 23.32 -4.86 5.51
CA THR A 46 22.05 -5.52 5.83
C THR A 46 21.64 -6.39 4.64
N PRO A 47 21.28 -7.67 4.85
CA PRO A 47 20.77 -8.54 3.79
C PRO A 47 19.58 -7.91 3.06
N LEU A 48 19.53 -8.08 1.73
CA LEU A 48 18.50 -7.48 0.88
C LEU A 48 17.10 -7.83 1.37
N GLU A 49 16.84 -9.11 1.66
CA GLU A 49 15.53 -9.58 2.10
C GLU A 49 15.09 -8.87 3.39
N ARG A 50 16.03 -8.61 4.30
CA ARG A 50 15.73 -7.93 5.56
C ARG A 50 15.38 -6.46 5.33
N VAL A 51 16.05 -5.78 4.39
CA VAL A 51 15.67 -4.43 3.94
C VAL A 51 14.26 -4.47 3.33
N GLN A 52 13.98 -5.40 2.42
CA GLN A 52 12.66 -5.55 1.78
C GLN A 52 11.54 -5.71 2.80
N GLN A 53 11.73 -6.56 3.81
CA GLN A 53 10.73 -6.78 4.86
C GLN A 53 10.47 -5.52 5.70
N VAL A 54 11.51 -4.75 6.04
CA VAL A 54 11.34 -3.51 6.80
C VAL A 54 10.65 -2.44 5.97
N VAL A 55 11.04 -2.26 4.70
CA VAL A 55 10.38 -1.31 3.80
C VAL A 55 8.92 -1.68 3.60
N TRP A 56 8.63 -2.96 3.31
CA TRP A 56 7.27 -3.46 3.14
C TRP A 56 6.41 -3.21 4.39
N LYS A 57 6.92 -3.63 5.55
CA LYS A 57 6.23 -3.41 6.83
C LYS A 57 5.99 -1.92 7.08
N HIS A 58 6.97 -1.06 6.82
CA HIS A 58 6.83 0.39 6.99
C HIS A 58 5.76 0.98 6.05
N LEU A 59 5.69 0.53 4.79
CA LEU A 59 4.65 0.97 3.85
C LEU A 59 3.25 0.52 4.27
N LEU A 60 3.13 -0.67 4.88
CA LEU A 60 1.89 -1.13 5.49
C LEU A 60 1.51 -0.32 6.73
N ASP A 61 2.46 -0.12 7.66
CA ASP A 61 2.25 0.59 8.92
C ASP A 61 1.88 2.06 8.70
N THR A 62 2.48 2.72 7.69
CA THR A 62 2.14 4.10 7.29
C THR A 62 0.88 4.20 6.43
N GLY A 63 0.30 3.06 6.03
CA GLY A 63 -0.88 2.99 5.16
C GLY A 63 -0.62 3.43 3.72
N ALA A 64 0.65 3.53 3.30
CA ALA A 64 1.02 3.74 1.90
C ALA A 64 0.60 2.54 1.02
N ILE A 65 0.64 1.33 1.58
CA ILE A 65 0.07 0.11 1.00
C ILE A 65 -0.98 -0.45 1.96
N ARG A 66 -2.09 -0.92 1.41
CA ARG A 66 -3.14 -1.64 2.14
C ARG A 66 -3.41 -2.98 1.48
N LEU A 67 -3.81 -3.96 2.28
CA LEU A 67 -4.10 -5.32 1.81
C LEU A 67 -5.60 -5.65 1.81
N GLY A 68 -6.41 -4.78 2.41
CA GLY A 68 -7.87 -4.78 2.30
C GLY A 68 -8.33 -3.65 1.38
N GLU A 69 -9.50 -3.81 0.78
CA GLU A 69 -10.05 -2.80 -0.13
C GLU A 69 -10.29 -1.49 0.64
N PRO A 70 -9.90 -0.31 0.11
CA PRO A 70 -10.09 0.96 0.79
C PRO A 70 -11.55 1.28 1.11
N SER A 71 -12.50 0.65 0.40
CA SER A 71 -13.93 0.76 0.70
C SER A 71 -14.41 -0.08 1.87
N GLU A 72 -13.69 -1.13 2.22
CA GLU A 72 -14.01 -2.00 3.36
C GLU A 72 -13.52 -1.35 4.65
N GLY A 73 -14.35 -0.48 5.24
CA GLY A 73 -14.03 0.17 6.52
C GLY A 73 -14.58 1.58 6.67
N ILE A 74 -15.03 2.21 5.57
CA ILE A 74 -15.81 3.45 5.66
C ILE A 74 -17.17 3.08 6.27
N GLY A 75 -17.34 3.39 7.56
CA GLY A 75 -18.58 3.13 8.31
C GLY A 75 -18.53 1.98 9.33
N ARG A 76 -17.36 1.39 9.67
CA ARG A 76 -17.26 0.54 10.86
C ARG A 76 -17.12 1.44 12.10
N GLU A 77 -18.23 1.68 12.79
CA GLU A 77 -18.23 2.32 14.12
C GLU A 77 -17.25 1.58 15.04
N GLU A 78 -16.23 2.27 15.55
CA GLU A 78 -15.39 1.74 16.62
C GLU A 78 -16.22 1.76 17.91
N TYR A 79 -16.53 0.59 18.49
CA TYR A 79 -17.35 0.48 19.70
C TYR A 79 -16.66 -0.33 20.80
N THR A 80 -16.93 0.02 22.05
CA THR A 80 -16.55 -0.76 23.23
C THR A 80 -17.79 -1.25 23.98
N TYR A 81 -17.67 -2.35 24.73
CA TYR A 81 -18.74 -2.83 25.61
C TYR A 81 -18.47 -2.37 27.03
N VAL A 82 -19.38 -1.57 27.58
CA VAL A 82 -19.38 -1.25 29.01
C VAL A 82 -20.28 -2.24 29.72
N THR A 83 -19.78 -2.84 30.80
CA THR A 83 -20.59 -3.67 31.69
C THR A 83 -21.32 -2.76 32.66
N GLU A 84 -22.65 -2.84 32.68
CA GLU A 84 -23.50 -2.16 33.66
C GLU A 84 -24.18 -3.21 34.55
N TYR A 85 -24.37 -2.88 35.83
CA TYR A 85 -25.11 -3.69 36.79
C TYR A 85 -26.33 -2.88 37.22
N ASP A 86 -27.52 -3.49 37.11
CA ASP A 86 -28.75 -2.85 37.58
C ASP A 86 -28.87 -2.89 39.12
N GLU A 87 -29.90 -2.25 39.67
CA GLU A 87 -30.21 -2.22 41.11
C GLU A 87 -30.47 -3.62 41.71
N TYR A 88 -30.61 -4.66 40.88
CA TYR A 88 -30.80 -6.05 41.24
C TYR A 88 -29.57 -6.93 40.93
N GLY A 89 -28.42 -6.33 40.59
CA GLY A 89 -27.16 -7.01 40.33
C GLY A 89 -27.11 -7.79 39.01
N ARG A 90 -28.08 -7.60 38.11
CA ARG A 90 -28.08 -8.24 36.79
C ARG A 90 -27.10 -7.52 35.88
N LYS A 91 -26.23 -8.31 35.24
CA LYS A 91 -25.21 -7.82 34.32
C LYS A 91 -25.84 -7.55 32.95
N SER A 92 -25.73 -6.33 32.44
CA SER A 92 -26.04 -5.96 31.06
C SER A 92 -24.82 -5.37 30.38
N PHE A 93 -24.74 -5.51 29.05
CA PHE A 93 -23.67 -4.93 28.26
C PHE A 93 -24.24 -3.82 27.40
N ARG A 94 -23.75 -2.59 27.59
CA ARG A 94 -24.08 -1.47 26.72
C ARG A 94 -22.95 -1.24 25.73
N ARG A 95 -23.29 -1.26 24.44
CA ARG A 95 -22.37 -0.86 23.37
C ARG A 95 -22.22 0.66 23.38
N VAL A 96 -20.99 1.15 23.48
CA VAL A 96 -20.66 2.58 23.45
C VAL A 96 -19.76 2.84 22.25
N VAL A 97 -20.22 3.68 21.32
CA VAL A 97 -19.45 4.09 20.14
C VAL A 97 -18.35 5.06 20.58
N LEU A 98 -17.08 4.73 20.30
CA LEU A 98 -15.89 5.50 20.70
C LEU A 98 -15.56 6.63 19.72
N LYS A 99 -15.95 6.50 18.45
CA LYS A 99 -15.85 7.54 17.44
C LYS A 99 -17.05 7.51 16.50
N GLU A 100 -17.88 8.54 16.57
CA GLU A 100 -18.79 8.92 15.49
C GLU A 100 -17.98 9.66 14.43
N GLU A 101 -17.18 8.94 13.63
CA GLU A 101 -16.92 9.47 12.30
C GLU A 101 -18.23 9.33 11.54
N LYS A 102 -18.79 10.45 11.06
CA LYS A 102 -20.05 10.48 10.30
C LYS A 102 -20.04 9.35 9.29
N ALA A 103 -20.76 8.28 9.63
CA ALA A 103 -21.07 7.20 8.74
C ALA A 103 -22.07 7.75 7.73
N GLY A 104 -21.56 8.43 6.71
CA GLY A 104 -22.16 8.30 5.41
C GLY A 104 -21.99 6.83 5.06
N THR A 105 -23.06 6.05 5.19
CA THR A 105 -23.31 4.89 4.33
C THR A 105 -23.38 5.44 2.90
N GLY A 106 -22.26 5.91 2.39
CA GLY A 106 -22.15 6.60 1.12
C GLY A 106 -22.07 5.52 0.07
N CYS A 107 -23.15 5.32 -0.68
CA CYS A 107 -23.09 4.58 -1.91
C CYS A 107 -21.90 5.09 -2.73
N TRP A 108 -20.93 4.22 -2.99
CA TRP A 108 -19.79 4.57 -3.80
C TRP A 108 -20.27 5.02 -5.18
N GLN A 109 -19.78 6.16 -5.64
CA GLN A 109 -20.01 6.60 -7.01
C GLN A 109 -19.05 5.83 -7.91
N GLU A 110 -19.59 4.80 -8.56
CA GLU A 110 -18.85 3.99 -9.52
C GLU A 110 -18.87 4.65 -10.90
N SER A 111 -17.71 4.80 -11.51
CA SER A 111 -17.56 5.34 -12.85
C SER A 111 -16.36 4.70 -13.55
N CYS A 112 -16.24 4.94 -14.86
CA CYS A 112 -15.10 4.48 -15.64
C CYS A 112 -14.32 5.67 -16.17
N PHE A 113 -13.00 5.62 -16.10
CA PHE A 113 -12.14 6.59 -16.76
C PHE A 113 -12.21 6.41 -18.29
N ARG A 114 -12.39 7.52 -19.02
CA ARG A 114 -12.59 7.52 -20.49
C ARG A 114 -11.55 8.33 -21.27
N GLY A 115 -10.41 8.66 -20.65
CA GLY A 115 -9.32 9.34 -21.33
C GLY A 115 -8.69 8.47 -22.41
N LYS A 116 -7.96 9.09 -23.34
CA LYS A 116 -7.40 8.41 -24.52
C LYS A 116 -5.87 8.41 -24.57
N GLY A 117 -5.20 9.03 -23.62
CA GLY A 117 -3.74 9.06 -23.58
C GLY A 117 -3.16 9.37 -22.21
N TYR A 118 -1.85 9.21 -22.10
CA TYR A 118 -1.11 9.39 -20.85
C TYR A 118 -1.40 10.72 -20.16
N ARG A 119 -1.41 11.83 -20.91
CA ARG A 119 -1.67 13.17 -20.34
C ARG A 119 -3.06 13.29 -19.72
N ASP A 120 -4.07 12.68 -20.32
CA ASP A 120 -5.43 12.68 -19.78
C ASP A 120 -5.46 11.96 -18.45
N PHE A 121 -4.79 10.80 -18.37
CA PHE A 121 -4.81 9.98 -17.17
C PHE A 121 -3.96 10.58 -16.05
N VAL A 122 -2.77 11.14 -16.36
CA VAL A 122 -1.98 11.91 -15.39
C VAL A 122 -2.79 13.09 -14.86
N GLY A 123 -3.39 13.90 -15.73
CA GLY A 123 -4.19 15.05 -15.34
C GLY A 123 -5.40 14.66 -14.49
N PHE A 124 -6.03 13.52 -14.80
CA PHE A 124 -7.10 12.95 -13.99
C PHE A 124 -6.62 12.56 -12.59
N LEU A 125 -5.52 11.80 -12.48
CA LEU A 125 -4.97 11.37 -11.19
C LEU A 125 -4.52 12.57 -10.35
N GLU A 126 -3.87 13.56 -10.96
CA GLU A 126 -3.47 14.81 -10.32
C GLU A 126 -4.67 15.57 -9.76
N LYS A 127 -5.69 15.79 -10.59
CA LYS A 127 -6.92 16.47 -10.16
C LYS A 127 -7.58 15.75 -9.00
N LYS A 128 -7.75 14.43 -9.10
CA LYS A 128 -8.37 13.64 -8.04
C LYS A 128 -7.55 13.65 -6.74
N CYS A 129 -6.22 13.61 -6.84
CA CYS A 129 -5.33 13.72 -5.69
C CYS A 129 -5.34 15.14 -5.07
N GLN A 130 -5.54 16.19 -5.86
CA GLN A 130 -5.74 17.55 -5.33
C GLN A 130 -7.07 17.66 -4.57
N GLU A 131 -8.14 17.05 -5.09
CA GLU A 131 -9.47 17.06 -4.46
C GLU A 131 -9.51 16.24 -3.16
N ASN A 132 -8.92 15.04 -3.16
CA ASN A 132 -9.01 14.12 -2.02
C ASN A 132 -7.81 14.25 -1.06
N GLY A 133 -6.65 14.66 -1.57
CA GLY A 133 -5.35 14.47 -0.94
C GLY A 133 -4.80 13.06 -1.20
N GLU A 134 -3.47 12.94 -1.27
CA GLU A 134 -2.80 11.66 -1.53
C GLU A 134 -3.16 10.61 -0.47
N GLY A 135 -3.24 10.98 0.81
CA GLY A 135 -3.59 10.06 1.91
C GLY A 135 -4.99 9.43 1.83
N PHE A 136 -5.85 9.93 0.94
CA PHE A 136 -7.22 9.46 0.73
C PHE A 136 -7.46 9.00 -0.72
N SER A 137 -6.39 8.82 -1.49
CA SER A 137 -6.44 8.41 -2.90
C SER A 137 -5.62 7.13 -3.06
N PHE A 138 -6.23 6.07 -3.58
CA PHE A 138 -5.61 4.76 -3.71
C PHE A 138 -5.84 4.17 -5.09
N VAL A 139 -5.00 3.22 -5.47
CA VAL A 139 -5.12 2.44 -6.71
C VAL A 139 -4.89 0.96 -6.41
N SER A 140 -5.71 0.10 -7.02
CA SER A 140 -5.54 -1.36 -6.92
C SER A 140 -4.31 -1.81 -7.71
N CYS A 141 -3.49 -2.65 -7.09
CA CYS A 141 -2.25 -3.19 -7.64
C CYS A 141 -2.26 -4.72 -7.50
N ASP A 142 -2.21 -5.43 -8.62
CA ASP A 142 -2.24 -6.89 -8.69
C ASP A 142 -0.85 -7.51 -8.88
N PHE A 143 0.23 -6.73 -8.67
CA PHE A 143 1.61 -7.16 -8.94
C PHE A 143 1.98 -8.50 -8.30
N GLY A 144 1.61 -8.72 -7.04
CA GLY A 144 1.90 -9.98 -6.35
C GLY A 144 1.18 -11.21 -6.92
N LEU A 145 0.03 -11.01 -7.57
CA LEU A 145 -0.66 -12.07 -8.32
C LEU A 145 0.03 -12.31 -9.66
N ARG A 146 0.42 -11.25 -10.36
CA ARG A 146 1.01 -11.30 -11.70
C ARG A 146 2.41 -11.91 -11.73
N ILE A 147 3.27 -11.53 -10.79
CA ILE A 147 4.63 -12.09 -10.63
C ILE A 147 4.58 -13.62 -10.54
N ARG A 148 3.54 -14.19 -9.90
CA ARG A 148 3.38 -15.63 -9.73
C ARG A 148 2.71 -16.32 -10.91
N ARG A 149 1.76 -15.64 -11.56
CA ARG A 149 0.93 -16.21 -12.64
C ARG A 149 1.70 -16.30 -13.96
N ASP A 150 2.41 -15.23 -14.31
CA ASP A 150 3.17 -15.12 -15.55
C ASP A 150 4.35 -14.17 -15.36
N PRO A 151 5.50 -14.70 -14.87
CA PRO A 151 6.69 -13.90 -14.60
C PRO A 151 7.24 -13.20 -15.86
N GLU A 152 7.24 -13.88 -17.01
CA GLU A 152 7.82 -13.34 -18.26
C GLU A 152 7.00 -12.17 -18.82
N SER A 153 5.67 -12.26 -18.78
CA SER A 153 4.80 -11.14 -19.13
C SER A 153 4.97 -9.99 -18.13
N PHE A 154 5.11 -10.29 -16.84
CA PHE A 154 5.37 -9.28 -15.83
C PHE A 154 6.69 -8.53 -16.08
N GLU A 155 7.78 -9.24 -16.37
CA GLU A 155 9.09 -8.65 -16.69
C GLU A 155 9.02 -7.72 -17.91
N ARG A 156 8.40 -8.17 -19.01
CA ARG A 156 8.18 -7.32 -20.20
C ARG A 156 7.41 -6.04 -19.89
N GLN A 157 6.43 -6.10 -19.00
CA GLN A 157 5.69 -4.91 -18.60
C GLN A 157 6.50 -3.98 -17.69
N MET A 158 7.39 -4.54 -16.88
CA MET A 158 8.32 -3.74 -16.09
C MET A 158 9.33 -2.99 -16.97
N GLU A 159 9.63 -3.46 -18.18
CA GLU A 159 10.52 -2.77 -19.14
C GLU A 159 9.99 -1.40 -19.57
N ILE A 160 8.67 -1.22 -19.52
CA ILE A 160 7.96 0.03 -19.87
C ILE A 160 8.20 1.13 -18.83
N LEU A 161 8.42 0.71 -17.57
CA LEU A 161 8.66 1.63 -16.47
C LEU A 161 10.09 2.17 -16.51
N GLU A 162 10.26 3.39 -16.02
CA GLU A 162 11.60 3.94 -15.75
C GLU A 162 12.36 3.04 -14.76
N PRO A 163 13.70 3.02 -14.82
CA PRO A 163 14.52 2.16 -13.96
C PRO A 163 14.17 2.26 -12.48
N ARG A 164 13.99 3.48 -11.95
CA ARG A 164 13.61 3.71 -10.54
C ARG A 164 12.23 3.19 -10.18
N GLN A 165 11.28 3.24 -11.11
CA GLN A 165 9.92 2.74 -10.90
C GLN A 165 9.89 1.21 -10.92
N ARG A 166 10.62 0.61 -11.85
CA ARG A 166 10.82 -0.84 -11.91
C ARG A 166 11.45 -1.35 -10.62
N GLU A 167 12.58 -0.76 -10.22
CA GLU A 167 13.27 -1.10 -8.97
C GLU A 167 12.35 -1.02 -7.75
N TYR A 168 11.46 -0.02 -7.71
CA TYR A 168 10.49 0.09 -6.63
C TYR A 168 9.53 -1.08 -6.58
N ILE A 169 8.91 -1.43 -7.72
CA ILE A 169 7.94 -2.53 -7.77
C ILE A 169 8.62 -3.87 -7.53
N THR A 170 9.72 -4.17 -8.23
CA THR A 170 10.41 -5.47 -8.14
C THR A 170 11.18 -5.62 -6.83
N GLY A 171 11.52 -4.52 -6.16
CA GLY A 171 12.17 -4.52 -4.87
C GLY A 171 11.24 -4.86 -3.70
N LEU A 172 9.91 -4.77 -3.87
CA LEU A 172 8.96 -5.03 -2.78
C LEU A 172 8.44 -6.47 -2.78
N PRO A 173 8.27 -7.09 -1.59
CA PRO A 173 7.78 -8.46 -1.45
C PRO A 173 6.25 -8.52 -1.52
N TRP A 174 5.67 -8.21 -2.68
CA TRP A 174 4.22 -8.22 -2.88
C TRP A 174 3.59 -9.57 -2.51
N GLU A 175 2.59 -9.53 -1.63
CA GLU A 175 1.84 -10.73 -1.23
C GLU A 175 0.99 -11.27 -2.39
N ARG A 176 0.65 -12.57 -2.36
CA ARG A 176 -0.16 -13.24 -3.39
C ARG A 176 -1.66 -12.88 -3.29
N LYS A 177 -1.97 -11.58 -3.34
CA LYS A 177 -3.32 -11.01 -3.31
C LYS A 177 -3.30 -9.59 -3.90
N MET A 178 -4.48 -9.02 -4.07
CA MET A 178 -4.62 -7.60 -4.44
C MET A 178 -4.09 -6.72 -3.30
N ALA A 179 -3.30 -5.71 -3.65
CA ALA A 179 -2.89 -4.66 -2.74
C ALA A 179 -3.40 -3.31 -3.24
N TYR A 180 -3.48 -2.32 -2.38
CA TYR A 180 -3.98 -1.00 -2.70
C TYR A 180 -2.93 0.02 -2.30
N HIS A 181 -2.34 0.66 -3.28
CA HIS A 181 -1.26 1.61 -3.06
C HIS A 181 -1.82 3.03 -3.07
N ARG A 182 -1.33 3.87 -2.16
CA ARG A 182 -1.61 5.30 -2.15
C ARG A 182 -1.17 5.93 -3.47
N LEU A 183 -1.96 6.83 -4.04
CA LEU A 183 -1.62 7.55 -5.27
C LEU A 183 -0.65 8.71 -4.98
N ASP A 184 0.52 8.39 -4.42
CA ASP A 184 1.65 9.31 -4.34
C ASP A 184 2.25 9.61 -5.72
N GLU A 185 3.16 10.58 -5.80
CA GLU A 185 3.80 10.99 -7.05
C GLU A 185 4.38 9.81 -7.84
N ARG A 186 5.06 8.88 -7.16
CA ARG A 186 5.65 7.69 -7.79
C ARG A 186 4.57 6.80 -8.37
N MET A 187 3.57 6.44 -7.56
CA MET A 187 2.54 5.49 -7.97
C MET A 187 1.64 6.05 -9.06
N ARG A 188 1.38 7.37 -9.07
CA ARG A 188 0.73 8.06 -10.19
C ARG A 188 1.51 7.89 -11.49
N GLY A 189 2.82 8.08 -11.45
CA GLY A 189 3.69 7.88 -12.61
C GLY A 189 3.71 6.43 -13.11
N ILE A 190 3.73 5.46 -12.19
CA ILE A 190 3.70 4.02 -12.50
C ILE A 190 2.37 3.64 -13.14
N ALA A 191 1.26 3.98 -12.49
CA ALA A 191 -0.09 3.69 -12.97
C ALA A 191 -0.29 4.30 -14.36
N ALA A 192 0.16 5.53 -14.58
CA ALA A 192 0.00 6.20 -15.86
C ALA A 192 0.71 5.50 -17.02
N ARG A 193 1.96 5.07 -16.81
CA ARG A 193 2.73 4.34 -17.84
C ARG A 193 2.15 2.98 -18.15
N LEU A 194 1.78 2.22 -17.12
CA LEU A 194 1.21 0.90 -17.34
C LEU A 194 -0.18 0.99 -17.99
N TRP A 195 -0.96 2.01 -17.67
CA TRP A 195 -2.27 2.25 -18.28
C TRP A 195 -2.15 2.62 -19.76
N GLU A 196 -1.24 3.53 -20.11
CA GLU A 196 -0.98 3.92 -21.50
C GLU A 196 -0.57 2.71 -22.35
N ALA A 197 0.24 1.81 -21.79
CA ALA A 197 0.66 0.59 -22.47
C ALA A 197 -0.41 -0.53 -22.51
N GLY A 198 -1.63 -0.28 -22.00
CA GLY A 198 -2.69 -1.29 -21.91
C GLY A 198 -2.37 -2.45 -20.96
N CYS A 199 -1.36 -2.28 -20.12
CA CYS A 199 -0.78 -3.27 -19.21
C CYS A 199 -1.36 -3.18 -17.80
N PHE A 200 -2.19 -2.17 -17.55
CA PHE A 200 -2.83 -1.90 -16.28
C PHE A 200 -4.35 -1.84 -16.45
N GLY A 201 -5.03 -2.68 -15.68
CA GLY A 201 -6.47 -2.63 -15.46
C GLY A 201 -6.70 -2.69 -13.95
N GLY A 202 -7.49 -1.77 -13.42
CA GLY A 202 -7.72 -1.68 -11.99
C GLY A 202 -8.80 -0.68 -11.60
N ILE A 203 -8.85 -0.35 -10.31
CA ILE A 203 -9.79 0.59 -9.72
C ILE A 203 -8.99 1.62 -8.92
N CYS A 204 -9.27 2.90 -9.17
CA CYS A 204 -8.86 4.01 -8.32
C CYS A 204 -9.95 4.31 -7.30
N TYR A 205 -9.55 4.53 -6.05
CA TYR A 205 -10.44 4.79 -4.92
C TYR A 205 -10.15 6.19 -4.36
N PHE A 206 -11.19 6.99 -4.22
CA PHE A 206 -11.10 8.35 -3.69
C PHE A 206 -12.03 8.47 -2.49
N LEU A 207 -11.47 8.43 -1.29
CA LEU A 207 -12.24 8.18 -0.08
C LEU A 207 -13.04 9.39 0.40
N LYS A 208 -12.59 10.63 0.13
CA LYS A 208 -13.33 11.83 0.55
C LYS A 208 -14.53 12.10 -0.34
N THR A 209 -14.39 11.83 -1.64
CA THR A 209 -15.48 11.98 -2.61
C THR A 209 -16.33 10.72 -2.74
N CYS A 210 -15.94 9.62 -2.08
CA CYS A 210 -16.59 8.31 -2.16
C CYS A 210 -16.73 7.80 -3.60
N GLU A 211 -15.68 7.96 -4.42
CA GLU A 211 -15.68 7.51 -5.81
C GLU A 211 -14.82 6.25 -6.00
N LYS A 212 -15.33 5.31 -6.78
CA LYS A 212 -14.56 4.21 -7.37
C LYS A 212 -14.51 4.44 -8.87
N VAL A 213 -13.30 4.59 -9.42
CA VAL A 213 -13.12 4.82 -10.84
C VAL A 213 -12.39 3.63 -11.42
N GLU A 214 -13.11 2.84 -12.23
CA GLU A 214 -12.50 1.77 -12.99
C GLU A 214 -11.64 2.35 -14.12
N VAL A 215 -10.40 1.88 -14.17
CA VAL A 215 -9.38 2.27 -15.14
C VAL A 215 -9.07 1.01 -15.92
N GLY A 216 -9.91 0.72 -16.92
CA GLY A 216 -9.67 -0.34 -17.89
C GLY A 216 -8.50 0.03 -18.79
N SER A 217 -7.77 -0.98 -19.28
CA SER A 217 -6.76 -0.77 -20.31
C SER A 217 -7.39 -0.03 -21.48
N GLY A 218 -6.76 1.08 -21.90
CA GLY A 218 -7.16 1.77 -23.11
C GLY A 218 -7.18 0.75 -24.24
N SER A 219 -8.37 0.35 -24.67
CA SER A 219 -8.53 -0.51 -25.83
C SER A 219 -8.06 0.33 -27.02
N LEU A 220 -6.80 0.15 -27.41
CA LEU A 220 -6.31 0.52 -28.72
C LEU A 220 -6.99 -0.43 -29.71
N ALA A 221 -8.14 0.02 -30.21
CA ALA A 221 -8.69 -0.46 -31.47
C ALA A 221 -8.09 0.34 -32.62
#